data_AF-A0A7V9QP39-F1
#
_entry.id   AF-A0A7V9QP39-F1
#
_cell.length_a   1.000
_cell.length_b   1.000
_cell.length_c   1.000
_cell.angle_alpha   90.00
_cell.angle_beta   90.00
_cell.angle_gamma   90.00
#
_symmetry.space_group_name_H-M   'P 1'
#
loop_
_entity.id
_entity.type
_entity.pdbx_description
1 polymer ?
#
loop_
_entity_poly.entity_id
_entity_poly.type
_entity_poly.pdbx_seq_one_letter_code
_entity_poly.pdbx_strand_id
1 'polypeptide(L)'
;MGLRVLTGAEYVSIAEKALVFAKSRGSNKADGDDPIYNLGTAVYTLALACVDPDSDPRDPDPFFGEHGDLESAVKQILESPHLGRDGIFFLSEAHELWQDVCNPRALKMSPQAMYAQVAEIAQKADISGFLALRPGMQWSFVLFMASLLWNLLKDKSVFSAVWPDANSSLKPEAEPS
;
A
#
# COMPACT_ATOMS: atom_id res chain seq x y z
N MET A 1 2.47 8.12 -21.73
CA MET A 1 2.75 8.61 -20.37
C MET A 1 3.61 7.59 -19.65
N GLY A 2 4.77 8.03 -19.14
CA GLY A 2 5.59 7.28 -18.20
C GLY A 2 5.27 7.67 -16.76
N LEU A 3 5.63 6.79 -15.81
CA LEU A 3 5.52 7.04 -14.37
C LEU A 3 6.91 6.98 -13.74
N ARG A 4 7.33 8.08 -13.10
CA ARG A 4 8.60 8.12 -12.37
C ARG A 4 8.40 8.04 -10.86
N VAL A 5 9.45 7.57 -10.19
CA VAL A 5 9.54 7.53 -8.73
C VAL A 5 9.76 8.95 -8.22
N LEU A 6 9.03 9.33 -7.17
CA LEU A 6 9.20 10.60 -6.48
C LEU A 6 10.15 10.45 -5.29
N THR A 7 10.92 11.51 -5.04
CA THR A 7 11.81 11.63 -3.90
C THR A 7 11.05 12.07 -2.65
N GLY A 8 11.67 11.91 -1.47
CA GLY A 8 11.08 12.39 -0.21
C GLY A 8 10.83 13.89 -0.19
N ALA A 9 11.72 14.68 -0.80
CA ALA A 9 11.56 16.14 -0.88
C ALA A 9 10.36 16.54 -1.75
N GLU A 10 10.13 15.84 -2.86
CA GLU A 10 8.95 16.05 -3.70
C GLU A 10 7.65 15.71 -2.97
N TYR A 11 7.62 14.64 -2.17
CA TYR A 11 6.46 14.34 -1.32
C TYR A 11 6.17 15.42 -0.28
N VAL A 12 7.21 16.04 0.30
CA VAL A 12 7.03 17.18 1.21
C VAL A 12 6.41 18.37 0.45
N SER A 13 6.92 18.68 -0.74
CA SER A 13 6.37 19.75 -1.58
C SER A 13 4.91 19.48 -1.99
N ILE A 14 4.58 18.23 -2.33
CA ILE A 14 3.20 17.80 -2.62
C ILE A 14 2.31 18.06 -1.41
N ALA A 15 2.73 17.66 -0.20
CA ALA A 15 1.93 17.85 1.01
C ALA A 15 1.66 19.35 1.29
N GLU A 16 2.66 20.21 1.12
CA GLU A 16 2.52 21.66 1.25
C GLU A 16 1.54 22.23 0.21
N LYS A 17 1.65 21.82 -1.05
CA LYS A 17 0.77 22.28 -2.14
C LYS A 17 -0.65 21.75 -1.99
N ALA A 18 -0.83 20.49 -1.59
CA ALA A 18 -2.12 19.89 -1.29
C ALA A 18 -2.82 20.61 -0.13
N LEU A 19 -2.06 21.03 0.88
CA LEU A 19 -2.59 21.83 1.98
C LEU A 19 -3.10 23.20 1.52
N VAL A 20 -2.32 23.90 0.68
CA VAL A 20 -2.75 25.18 0.09
C VAL A 20 -4.00 24.99 -0.78
N PHE A 21 -4.03 23.93 -1.57
CA PHE A 21 -5.16 23.55 -2.43
C PHE A 21 -6.43 23.24 -1.63
N ALA A 22 -6.31 22.56 -0.49
CA ALA A 22 -7.42 22.24 0.39
C ALA A 22 -7.97 23.50 1.07
N LYS A 23 -7.09 24.35 1.60
CA LYS A 23 -7.46 25.63 2.22
C LYS A 23 -8.16 26.57 1.25
N SER A 24 -7.69 26.67 0.00
CA SER A 24 -8.33 27.53 -1.01
C SER A 24 -9.74 27.07 -1.39
N ARG A 25 -10.09 25.81 -1.08
CA ARG A 25 -11.41 25.22 -1.29
C ARG A 25 -12.24 25.08 -0.01
N GLY A 26 -11.83 25.75 1.06
CA GLY A 26 -12.59 25.85 2.31
C GLY A 26 -12.40 24.69 3.27
N SER A 27 -11.40 23.82 3.06
CA SER A 27 -11.05 22.83 4.07
C SER A 27 -10.21 23.45 5.19
N ASN A 28 -10.58 23.13 6.42
CA ASN A 28 -9.85 23.50 7.63
C ASN A 28 -9.01 22.34 8.19
N LYS A 29 -9.06 21.17 7.56
CA LYS A 29 -8.34 19.96 8.00
C LYS A 29 -7.22 19.66 7.00
N ALA A 30 -6.08 19.26 7.54
CA ALA A 30 -4.83 19.03 6.80
C ALA A 30 -4.37 17.59 7.02
N ASP A 31 -5.32 16.66 7.00
CA ASP A 31 -5.09 15.26 7.34
C ASP A 31 -5.64 14.35 6.24
N GLY A 32 -5.24 13.08 6.31
CA GLY A 32 -5.63 12.06 5.33
C GLY A 32 -7.12 11.70 5.35
N ASP A 33 -7.91 12.30 6.25
CA ASP A 33 -9.36 12.10 6.31
C ASP A 33 -10.11 13.19 5.53
N ASP A 34 -9.45 14.27 5.11
CA ASP A 34 -10.05 15.30 4.28
C ASP A 34 -10.03 14.92 2.79
N PRO A 35 -11.20 14.72 2.16
CA PRO A 35 -11.27 14.35 0.74
C PRO A 35 -10.67 15.43 -0.20
N ILE A 36 -10.67 16.71 0.18
CA ILE A 36 -10.11 17.77 -0.65
C ILE A 36 -8.58 17.75 -0.57
N TYR A 37 -8.02 17.57 0.63
CA TYR A 37 -6.59 17.35 0.82
C TYR A 37 -6.10 16.10 0.08
N ASN A 38 -6.85 15.00 0.14
CA ASN A 38 -6.53 13.76 -0.58
C ASN A 38 -6.57 13.96 -2.10
N LEU A 39 -7.57 14.68 -2.62
CA LEU A 39 -7.61 15.03 -4.05
C LEU A 39 -6.42 15.91 -4.44
N GLY A 40 -6.09 16.92 -3.63
CA GLY A 40 -4.91 17.77 -3.86
C GLY A 40 -3.64 16.92 -3.92
N THR A 41 -3.45 16.04 -2.94
CA THR A 41 -2.31 15.12 -2.88
C THR A 41 -2.22 14.26 -4.14
N ALA A 42 -3.33 13.66 -4.57
CA ALA A 42 -3.37 12.83 -5.77
C ALA A 42 -3.02 13.64 -7.03
N VAL A 43 -3.63 14.81 -7.22
CA VAL A 43 -3.40 15.63 -8.43
C VAL A 43 -1.96 16.14 -8.50
N TYR A 44 -1.40 16.66 -7.42
CA TYR A 44 0.00 17.12 -7.42
C TYR A 44 0.98 15.96 -7.55
N THR A 45 0.64 14.77 -7.03
CA THR A 45 1.43 13.55 -7.28
C THR A 45 1.47 13.23 -8.76
N LEU A 46 0.32 13.18 -9.43
CA LEU A 46 0.25 12.92 -10.87
C LEU A 46 0.94 13.99 -11.71
N ALA A 47 0.76 15.26 -11.36
CA ALA A 47 1.37 16.37 -12.08
C ALA A 47 2.92 16.29 -12.08
N LEU A 48 3.52 15.74 -11.03
CA LEU A 48 4.98 15.55 -10.93
C LEU A 48 5.45 14.19 -11.45
N ALA A 49 4.69 13.13 -11.21
CA ALA A 49 5.10 11.76 -11.49
C ALA A 49 4.84 11.31 -12.92
N CYS A 50 3.84 11.88 -13.58
CA CYS A 50 3.51 11.57 -14.96
C CYS A 50 4.41 12.38 -15.89
N VAL A 51 5.26 11.68 -16.63
CA VAL A 51 6.25 12.28 -17.53
C VAL A 51 6.06 11.82 -18.97
N ASP A 52 6.54 12.61 -19.93
CA ASP A 52 6.57 12.23 -21.34
C ASP A 52 7.63 11.13 -21.56
N PRO A 53 7.24 9.93 -22.03
CA PRO A 53 8.20 8.86 -22.29
C PRO A 53 9.23 9.20 -23.38
N ASP A 54 8.95 10.18 -24.23
CA ASP A 54 9.83 10.59 -25.33
C ASP A 54 10.82 11.71 -24.93
N SER A 55 10.72 12.22 -23.69
CA SER A 55 11.63 13.24 -23.13
C SER A 55 12.98 12.67 -22.67
N ASP A 56 13.94 13.55 -22.34
CA ASP A 56 15.25 13.11 -21.83
C ASP A 56 15.07 12.36 -20.50
N PRO A 57 15.51 11.09 -20.37
CA PRO A 57 15.39 10.34 -19.12
C PRO A 57 16.09 10.98 -17.91
N ARG A 58 17.06 11.87 -18.14
CA ARG A 58 17.78 12.61 -17.08
C ARG A 58 17.09 13.90 -16.67
N ASP A 59 16.24 14.43 -17.54
CA ASP A 59 15.47 15.65 -17.31
C ASP A 59 14.08 15.47 -17.93
N PRO A 60 13.25 14.58 -17.35
CA PRO A 60 12.02 14.16 -17.99
C PRO A 60 10.96 15.27 -17.92
N ASP A 61 10.39 15.60 -19.07
CA ASP A 61 9.34 16.60 -19.18
C ASP A 61 8.04 16.08 -18.54
N PRO A 62 7.30 16.93 -17.80
CA PRO A 62 5.97 16.56 -17.32
C PRO A 62 5.02 16.22 -18.48
N PHE A 63 4.22 15.17 -18.31
CA PHE A 63 3.24 14.75 -19.30
C PHE A 63 2.04 15.70 -19.38
N PHE A 64 1.71 16.33 -18.25
CA PHE A 64 0.66 17.33 -18.13
C PHE A 64 1.27 18.73 -18.01
N GLY A 65 0.58 19.74 -18.55
CA GLY A 65 0.99 21.12 -18.57
C GLY A 65 1.83 21.49 -19.80
N GLU A 66 1.94 22.79 -20.06
CA GLU A 66 2.87 23.33 -21.05
C GLU A 66 4.19 23.68 -20.35
N HIS A 67 5.33 23.28 -20.93
CA HIS A 67 6.67 23.70 -20.52
C HIS A 67 7.01 23.50 -19.02
N GLY A 68 6.48 22.43 -18.41
CA GLY A 68 6.80 22.07 -17.03
C GLY A 68 6.14 22.95 -15.95
N ASP A 69 5.15 23.77 -16.31
CA ASP A 69 4.36 24.49 -15.31
C ASP A 69 3.43 23.55 -14.55
N LEU A 70 3.70 23.40 -13.25
CA LEU A 70 2.95 22.54 -12.36
C LEU A 70 1.49 22.98 -12.18
N GLU A 71 1.22 24.28 -12.17
CA GLU A 71 -0.15 24.78 -11.98
C GLU A 71 -1.01 24.52 -13.23
N SER A 72 -0.43 24.72 -14.43
CA SER A 72 -1.04 24.31 -15.69
C SER A 72 -1.30 22.80 -15.74
N ALA A 73 -0.35 21.98 -15.28
CA ALA A 73 -0.51 20.52 -15.19
C ALA A 73 -1.69 20.12 -14.29
N VAL A 74 -1.74 20.68 -13.08
CA VAL A 74 -2.82 20.45 -12.10
C VAL A 74 -4.18 20.84 -12.70
N LYS A 75 -4.24 21.99 -13.36
CA LYS A 75 -5.46 22.47 -14.02
C LYS A 75 -5.90 21.51 -15.13
N GLN A 76 -4.98 21.09 -16.01
CA GLN A 76 -5.27 20.15 -17.09
C GLN A 76 -5.77 18.80 -16.57
N ILE A 77 -5.19 18.30 -15.48
CA ILE A 77 -5.62 17.04 -14.83
C ILE A 77 -7.05 17.18 -14.30
N LEU A 78 -7.36 18.27 -13.58
CA LEU A 78 -8.67 18.50 -12.97
C LEU A 78 -9.77 18.77 -14.00
N GLU A 79 -9.44 19.46 -15.10
CA GLU A 79 -10.37 19.79 -16.17
C GLU A 79 -10.49 18.69 -17.23
N SER A 80 -9.70 17.60 -17.10
CA SER A 80 -9.70 16.51 -18.06
C SER A 80 -11.05 15.78 -18.09
N PRO A 81 -11.76 15.76 -19.23
CA PRO A 81 -13.04 15.08 -19.36
C PRO A 81 -12.92 13.55 -19.31
N HIS A 82 -11.71 13.02 -19.54
CA HIS A 82 -11.45 11.58 -19.58
C HIS A 82 -10.95 11.00 -18.26
N LEU A 83 -10.30 11.81 -17.43
CA LEU A 83 -9.76 11.34 -16.14
C LEU A 83 -10.86 11.33 -15.09
N GLY A 84 -11.55 12.46 -14.91
CA GLY A 84 -12.48 12.66 -13.80
C GLY A 84 -11.82 12.43 -12.43
N ARG A 85 -12.63 12.49 -11.37
CA ARG A 85 -12.14 12.30 -10.00
C ARG A 85 -11.58 10.89 -9.77
N ASP A 86 -12.30 9.88 -10.25
CA ASP A 86 -11.97 8.49 -9.96
C ASP A 86 -10.72 8.04 -10.74
N GLY A 87 -10.53 8.53 -11.97
CA GLY A 87 -9.30 8.28 -12.73
C GLY A 87 -8.08 8.93 -12.10
N ILE A 88 -8.21 10.10 -11.47
CA ILE A 88 -7.13 10.74 -10.70
C ILE A 88 -6.71 9.83 -9.54
N PHE A 89 -7.66 9.34 -8.74
CA PHE A 89 -7.33 8.45 -7.63
C PHE A 89 -6.74 7.13 -8.11
N PHE A 90 -7.33 6.52 -9.14
CA PHE A 90 -6.83 5.28 -9.73
C PHE A 90 -5.36 5.41 -10.20
N LEU A 91 -5.03 6.47 -10.93
CA LEU A 91 -3.65 6.69 -11.39
C LEU A 91 -2.70 7.01 -10.23
N SER A 92 -3.17 7.74 -9.22
CA SER A 92 -2.35 8.04 -8.03
C SER A 92 -2.03 6.76 -7.25
N GLU A 93 -2.98 5.83 -7.12
CA GLU A 93 -2.74 4.52 -6.50
C GLU A 93 -1.80 3.66 -7.35
N ALA A 94 -1.94 3.68 -8.68
CA ALA A 94 -1.02 3.01 -9.58
C ALA A 94 0.41 3.54 -9.46
N HIS A 95 0.55 4.86 -9.26
CA HIS A 95 1.84 5.48 -8.95
C HIS A 95 2.40 5.02 -7.61
N GLU A 96 1.59 5.01 -6.54
CA GLU A 96 2.03 4.51 -5.24
C GLU A 96 2.50 3.05 -5.30
N LEU A 97 1.80 2.19 -6.05
CA LEU A 97 2.21 0.82 -6.27
C LEU A 97 3.56 0.74 -7.00
N TRP A 98 3.76 1.54 -8.04
CA TRP A 98 5.03 1.60 -8.77
C TRP A 98 6.18 2.13 -7.91
N GLN A 99 5.91 3.14 -7.08
CA GLN A 99 6.84 3.67 -6.08
C GLN A 99 7.26 2.55 -5.12
N ASP A 100 6.33 1.72 -4.65
CA ASP A 100 6.62 0.60 -3.76
C ASP A 100 7.40 -0.53 -4.45
N VAL A 101 7.25 -0.72 -5.77
CA VAL A 101 8.09 -1.66 -6.53
C VAL A 101 9.53 -1.16 -6.64
N CYS A 102 9.72 0.12 -6.92
CA CYS A 102 11.04 0.70 -7.16
C CYS A 102 11.80 1.07 -5.87
N ASN A 103 11.09 1.46 -4.83
CA ASN A 103 11.65 1.86 -3.52
C ASN A 103 10.77 1.29 -2.40
N PRO A 104 10.81 -0.04 -2.18
CA PRO A 104 9.88 -0.69 -1.27
C PRO A 104 10.06 -0.15 0.15
N ARG A 105 9.03 0.55 0.65
CA ARG A 105 9.04 1.08 2.01
C ARG A 105 9.10 -0.05 3.05
N ALA A 106 8.68 -1.27 2.68
CA ALA A 106 8.86 -2.49 3.45
C ALA A 106 10.34 -2.73 3.84
N LEU A 107 11.31 -2.36 3.00
CA LEU A 107 12.74 -2.46 3.34
C LEU A 107 13.18 -1.46 4.42
N LYS A 108 12.37 -0.43 4.67
CA LYS A 108 12.61 0.60 5.71
C LYS A 108 11.81 0.33 6.99
N MET A 109 10.89 -0.62 6.97
CA MET A 109 10.11 -1.02 8.14
C MET A 109 10.89 -2.09 8.90
N SER A 110 11.12 -1.87 10.20
CA SER A 110 11.72 -2.92 11.02
C SER A 110 10.74 -4.09 11.19
N PRO A 111 11.25 -5.33 11.36
CA PRO A 111 10.39 -6.48 11.65
C PRO A 111 9.45 -6.24 12.84
N GLN A 112 9.95 -5.55 13.89
CA GLN A 112 9.16 -5.22 15.08
C GLN A 112 7.99 -4.29 14.77
N ALA A 113 8.20 -3.28 13.92
CA ALA A 113 7.13 -2.39 13.48
C ALA A 113 6.08 -3.15 12.66
N MET A 114 6.50 -4.08 11.80
CA MET A 114 5.59 -4.94 11.04
C MET A 114 4.74 -5.82 11.97
N TYR A 115 5.34 -6.48 12.97
CA TYR A 115 4.61 -7.28 13.95
C TYR A 115 3.62 -6.46 14.77
N ALA A 116 4.01 -5.26 15.20
CA ALA A 116 3.12 -4.36 15.94
C ALA A 116 1.89 -3.98 15.10
N GLN A 117 2.09 -3.67 13.81
CA GLN A 117 1.02 -3.32 12.90
C GLN A 117 0.07 -4.51 12.62
N VAL A 118 0.62 -5.71 12.45
CA VAL A 118 -0.18 -6.95 12.33
C VAL A 118 -1.01 -7.20 13.59
N ALA A 119 -0.42 -7.02 14.77
CA ALA A 119 -1.11 -7.21 16.04
C ALA A 119 -2.25 -6.21 16.23
N GLU A 120 -2.05 -4.94 15.84
CA GLU A 120 -3.09 -3.92 15.90
C GLU A 120 -4.28 -4.25 14.99
N ILE A 121 -4.01 -4.64 13.73
CA ILE A 121 -5.05 -5.04 12.77
C ILE A 121 -5.82 -6.25 13.30
N ALA A 122 -5.11 -7.26 13.83
CA ALA A 122 -5.72 -8.46 14.37
C ALA A 122 -6.62 -8.20 15.59
N GLN A 123 -6.25 -7.24 16.46
CA GLN A 123 -7.03 -6.91 17.66
C GLN A 123 -8.31 -6.15 17.36
N LYS A 124 -8.30 -5.25 16.38
CA LYS A 124 -9.46 -4.39 16.06
C LYS A 124 -10.54 -5.12 15.25
N ALA A 125 -10.21 -6.24 14.60
CA ALA A 125 -11.11 -6.99 13.72
C ALA A 125 -11.82 -6.12 12.66
N ASP A 126 -11.16 -5.04 12.24
CA ASP A 126 -11.65 -4.06 11.28
C ASP A 126 -10.70 -3.97 10.07
N ILE A 127 -11.28 -3.97 8.88
CA ILE A 127 -10.55 -3.89 7.62
C ILE A 127 -9.91 -2.51 7.40
N SER A 128 -10.41 -1.46 8.08
CA SER A 128 -9.89 -0.09 7.95
C SER A 128 -8.39 0.00 8.23
N GLY A 129 -7.88 -0.75 9.21
CA GLY A 129 -6.45 -0.77 9.54
C GLY A 129 -5.58 -1.38 8.43
N PHE A 130 -6.10 -2.37 7.71
CA PHE A 130 -5.43 -2.97 6.55
C PHE A 130 -5.52 -2.05 5.33
N LEU A 131 -6.69 -1.45 5.07
CA LEU A 131 -6.90 -0.54 3.94
C LEU A 131 -6.14 0.78 4.08
N ALA A 132 -5.85 1.20 5.32
CA ALA A 132 -5.00 2.36 5.59
C ALA A 132 -3.52 2.12 5.22
N LEU A 133 -3.10 0.87 5.01
CA LEU A 133 -1.77 0.57 4.49
C LEU A 133 -1.70 0.94 3.01
N ARG A 134 -0.52 1.40 2.56
CA ARG A 134 -0.27 1.58 1.13
C ARG A 134 -0.44 0.27 0.36
N PRO A 135 -0.86 0.30 -0.92
CA PRO A 135 -1.05 -0.91 -1.71
C PRO A 135 0.12 -1.90 -1.70
N GLY A 136 1.38 -1.44 -1.79
CA GLY A 136 2.53 -2.33 -1.72
C GLY A 136 2.75 -2.95 -0.34
N MET A 137 2.37 -2.25 0.73
CA MET A 137 2.37 -2.79 2.09
C MET A 137 1.25 -3.80 2.31
N GLN A 138 0.07 -3.59 1.74
CA GLN A 138 -1.02 -4.57 1.73
C GLN A 138 -0.56 -5.87 1.07
N TRP A 139 0.11 -5.78 -0.08
CA TRP A 139 0.68 -6.95 -0.76
C TRP A 139 1.75 -7.65 0.07
N SER A 140 2.67 -6.89 0.66
CA SER A 140 3.72 -7.44 1.53
C SER A 140 3.15 -8.14 2.77
N PHE A 141 2.08 -7.57 3.35
CA PHE A 141 1.34 -8.17 4.45
C PHE A 141 0.72 -9.51 4.05
N VAL A 142 0.06 -9.58 2.89
CA VAL A 142 -0.54 -10.81 2.36
C VAL A 142 0.53 -11.89 2.17
N LEU A 143 1.66 -11.55 1.55
CA LEU A 143 2.78 -12.48 1.36
C LEU A 143 3.37 -12.97 2.68
N PHE A 144 3.48 -12.08 3.67
CA PHE A 144 3.97 -12.43 5.01
C PHE A 144 3.03 -13.41 5.72
N MET A 145 1.72 -13.12 5.72
CA MET A 145 0.71 -13.99 6.33
C MET A 145 0.61 -15.35 5.62
N ALA A 146 0.67 -15.36 4.28
CA ALA A 146 0.71 -16.59 3.50
C ALA A 146 1.95 -17.44 3.84
N SER A 147 3.11 -16.80 4.02
CA SER A 147 4.35 -17.48 4.41
C SER A 147 4.25 -18.08 5.82
N LEU A 148 3.68 -17.36 6.78
CA LEU A 148 3.43 -17.87 8.14
C LEU A 148 2.46 -19.06 8.12
N LEU A 149 1.36 -18.97 7.38
CA LEU A 149 0.39 -20.06 7.26
C LEU A 149 1.02 -21.31 6.63
N TRP A 150 1.80 -21.13 5.57
CA TRP A 150 2.51 -22.22 4.90
C TRP A 150 3.51 -22.91 5.82
N ASN A 151 4.28 -22.15 6.61
CA ASN A 151 5.23 -22.71 7.57
C ASN A 151 4.51 -23.46 8.71
N LEU A 152 3.42 -22.91 9.25
CA LEU A 152 2.58 -23.60 10.24
C LEU A 152 2.02 -24.93 9.72
N LEU A 153 1.59 -24.97 8.45
CA LEU A 153 1.11 -26.21 7.82
C LEU A 153 2.23 -27.23 7.66
N LYS A 154 3.45 -26.80 7.30
CA LYS A 154 4.63 -27.68 7.25
C LYS A 154 4.96 -28.25 8.62
N ASP A 155 5.02 -27.42 9.66
CA ASP A 155 5.31 -27.89 11.02
C ASP A 155 4.27 -28.90 11.48
N LYS A 156 2.97 -28.62 11.27
CA LYS A 156 1.89 -29.57 11.57
C LYS A 156 2.04 -30.89 10.78
N SER A 157 2.44 -30.84 9.52
CA SER A 157 2.63 -32.06 8.72
C SER A 157 3.79 -32.93 9.21
N VAL A 158 4.84 -32.33 9.79
CA VAL A 158 5.99 -33.06 10.37
C VAL A 158 5.61 -33.73 11.68
N PHE A 159 4.76 -33.11 12.51
CA PHE A 159 4.34 -33.65 13.81
C PHE A 159 3.03 -34.46 13.77
N SER A 160 2.37 -34.56 12.62
CA SER A 160 1.11 -35.31 12.43
C SER A 160 1.29 -36.83 12.29
N ALA A 161 2.51 -37.36 12.31
CA ALA A 161 2.78 -38.76 12.01
C ALA A 161 3.29 -39.57 13.21
N VAL A 162 2.69 -39.44 14.40
CA VAL A 162 2.73 -40.50 15.43
C VAL A 162 1.41 -40.47 16.22
N TRP A 163 0.41 -41.19 15.72
CA TRP A 163 -0.64 -41.71 16.60
C TRP A 163 -0.15 -43.06 17.11
N PRO A 164 0.07 -43.27 18.43
CA PRO A 164 0.27 -44.60 18.95
C PRO A 164 -1.05 -45.34 18.82
N ASP A 165 -1.04 -46.50 18.14
CA ASP A 165 -2.18 -47.41 18.10
C ASP A 165 -2.63 -47.75 19.51
N ALA A 166 -3.71 -47.12 19.94
CA ALA A 166 -4.46 -47.45 21.14
C ALA A 166 -5.25 -48.74 20.87
N ASN A 167 -4.58 -49.89 20.79
CA ASN A 167 -5.20 -51.22 20.91
C ASN A 167 -4.14 -52.34 20.93
N SER A 168 -3.47 -52.55 22.05
CA SER A 168 -2.73 -53.80 22.30
C SER A 168 -2.35 -53.97 23.77
N SER A 169 -3.32 -54.12 24.68
CA SER A 169 -3.12 -54.86 25.95
C SER A 169 -4.34 -54.80 26.86
N LEU A 170 -5.40 -55.53 26.53
CA LEU A 170 -6.35 -56.05 27.53
C LEU A 170 -6.75 -57.47 27.12
N LYS A 171 -5.98 -58.46 27.57
CA LYS A 171 -6.46 -59.83 27.72
C LYS A 171 -6.93 -60.00 29.17
N PRO A 172 -8.18 -60.40 29.45
CA PRO A 172 -8.55 -60.87 30.77
C PRO A 172 -8.12 -62.35 30.90
N GLU A 173 -7.17 -62.64 31.79
CA GLU A 173 -6.85 -64.00 32.20
C GLU A 173 -7.84 -64.48 33.28
N ALA A 174 -8.51 -65.58 32.93
CA ALA A 174 -9.20 -66.63 33.69
C ALA A 174 -9.43 -66.54 35.21
N GLU A 175 -10.66 -66.89 35.60
CA GLU A 175 -11.08 -67.34 36.93
C GLU A 175 -10.27 -68.55 37.44
N PRO A 176 -10.04 -68.67 38.75
CA PRO A 176 -9.84 -69.97 39.39
C PRO A 176 -11.00 -70.32 40.32
N SER A 177 -11.23 -71.64 40.36
CA SER A 177 -12.32 -72.42 40.96
C SER A 177 -12.42 -72.40 42.48
#